data_AF-A0A816G1S6-F1
#
_entry.id   AF-A0A816G1S6-F1
#
_cell.length_a   1.000
_cell.length_b   1.000
_cell.length_c   1.000
_cell.angle_alpha   90.00
_cell.angle_beta   90.00
_cell.angle_gamma   90.00
#
_symmetry.space_group_name_H-M   'P 1'
#
loop_
_entity.id
_entity.type
_entity.pdbx_description
1 polymer ?
#
loop_
_entity_poly.entity_id
_entity_poly.type
_entity_poly.pdbx_seq_one_letter_code
_entity_poly.pdbx_strand_id
1 'polypeptide(L)'
;MSLLNFRINIATALLKSNPLTPIIKHGRRSLESRLKSNENNSTATLRTTPPLASPSSTRFDKYDHWPITTSKGPCRNNTCDGYTRVSCSKCEIRL
;
A
#
# COMPACT_ATOMS: atom_id res chain seq x y z
N MET A 1 38.83 8.98 17.77
CA MET A 1 37.80 7.99 17.39
C MET A 1 37.72 7.97 15.88
N SER A 2 37.93 6.82 15.22
CA SER A 2 37.74 6.71 13.77
C SER A 2 36.24 6.71 13.42
N LEU A 3 35.89 7.21 12.23
CA LEU A 3 34.49 7.23 11.76
C LEU A 3 33.86 5.83 11.72
N LEU A 4 34.67 4.80 11.50
CA LEU A 4 34.24 3.41 11.48
C LEU A 4 33.79 2.96 12.89
N ASN A 5 34.56 3.28 13.92
CA ASN A 5 34.19 2.97 15.30
C ASN A 5 32.93 3.73 15.75
N PHE A 6 32.76 4.97 15.30
CA PHE A 6 31.54 5.73 15.57
C PHE A 6 30.30 5.06 14.98
N ARG A 7 30.38 4.56 13.73
CA ARG A 7 29.28 3.85 13.07
C ARG A 7 28.94 2.52 13.76
N ILE A 8 29.95 1.76 14.18
CA ILE A 8 29.77 0.51 14.93
C ILE A 8 29.07 0.78 16.26
N ASN A 9 29.48 1.83 16.97
CA ASN A 9 28.89 2.19 18.26
C ASN A 9 27.41 2.60 18.13
N ILE A 10 27.05 3.34 17.06
CA ILE A 10 25.64 3.66 16.78
C ILE A 10 24.84 2.39 16.48
N ALA A 11 25.34 1.53 15.60
CA ALA A 11 24.63 0.30 15.21
C ALA A 11 24.37 -0.61 16.42
N THR A 12 25.37 -0.78 17.28
CA THR A 12 25.25 -1.60 18.50
C THR A 12 24.29 -0.98 19.52
N ALA A 13 24.25 0.34 19.65
CA ALA A 13 23.29 1.02 20.52
C ALA A 13 21.84 0.82 20.03
N LEU A 14 21.59 0.97 18.72
CA LEU A 14 20.27 0.80 18.11
C LEU A 14 19.75 -0.65 18.21
N LEU A 15 20.63 -1.63 18.08
CA LEU A 15 20.27 -3.04 18.25
C LEU A 15 19.93 -3.38 19.71
N LYS A 16 20.61 -2.76 20.68
CA LYS A 16 20.34 -2.96 22.11
C LYS A 16 19.09 -2.22 22.59
N SER A 17 18.78 -1.07 22.00
CA SER A 17 17.65 -0.23 22.43
C SER A 17 16.30 -0.67 21.88
N ASN A 18 16.25 -1.66 20.99
CA ASN A 18 15.00 -2.14 20.42
C ASN A 18 14.56 -3.41 21.16
N PRO A 19 13.66 -3.34 22.17
CA PRO A 19 12.88 -4.52 22.49
C PRO A 19 12.16 -4.92 21.20
N LEU A 20 12.16 -6.21 20.85
CA LEU A 20 11.36 -6.73 19.75
C LEU A 20 9.89 -6.40 20.05
N THR A 21 9.44 -5.21 19.63
CA THR A 21 8.03 -4.91 19.54
C THR A 21 7.46 -6.03 18.68
N PRO A 22 6.42 -6.75 19.14
CA PRO A 22 5.84 -7.80 18.34
C PRO A 22 5.55 -7.19 16.98
N ILE A 23 6.02 -7.84 15.92
CA ILE A 23 5.70 -7.44 14.56
C ILE A 23 4.18 -7.52 14.48
N ILE A 24 3.51 -6.39 14.66
CA ILE A 24 2.09 -6.26 14.41
C ILE A 24 2.00 -6.45 12.91
N LYS A 25 1.68 -7.69 12.51
CA LYS A 25 1.39 -8.02 11.13
C LYS A 25 0.13 -7.24 10.76
N HIS A 26 0.31 -6.02 10.27
CA HIS A 26 -0.71 -5.33 9.50
C HIS A 26 -0.79 -6.03 8.14
N GLY A 27 -1.43 -7.19 8.17
CA GLY A 27 -1.63 -8.09 7.05
C GLY A 27 -3.07 -8.58 7.03
N ARG A 28 -3.54 -8.88 5.82
CA ARG A 28 -4.88 -9.34 5.47
C ARG A 28 -5.47 -10.31 6.51
N ARG A 29 -6.70 -10.03 6.93
CA ARG A 29 -7.54 -10.93 7.74
C ARG A 29 -7.48 -12.36 7.18
N SER A 30 -7.23 -13.34 8.07
CA SER A 30 -7.29 -14.78 7.75
C SER A 30 -8.62 -15.13 7.07
N LEU A 31 -8.60 -16.06 6.12
CA LEU A 31 -9.77 -16.55 5.40
C LEU A 31 -10.88 -17.05 6.34
N GLU A 32 -10.51 -17.59 7.52
CA GLU A 32 -11.47 -17.99 8.56
C GLU A 32 -12.25 -16.82 9.16
N SER A 33 -11.63 -15.65 9.29
CA SER A 33 -12.32 -14.45 9.81
C SER A 33 -13.31 -13.84 8.82
N ARG A 34 -13.23 -14.23 7.54
CA ARG A 34 -14.16 -13.82 6.48
C ARG A 34 -15.43 -14.68 6.47
N LEU A 35 -15.31 -15.96 6.84
CA LEU A 35 -16.44 -16.88 6.90
C LEU A 35 -17.34 -16.62 8.11
N LYS A 36 -16.78 -16.10 9.22
CA LYS A 36 -17.54 -15.78 10.45
C LYS A 36 -18.34 -14.47 10.39
N SER A 37 -18.16 -13.61 9.39
CA SER A 37 -18.85 -12.31 9.31
C SER A 37 -20.12 -12.31 8.45
N ASN A 38 -20.51 -13.45 7.87
CA ASN A 38 -21.58 -13.53 6.88
C ASN A 38 -22.92 -14.03 7.46
N GLU A 39 -23.26 -13.73 8.71
CA GLU A 39 -24.57 -14.13 9.23
C GLU A 39 -25.62 -13.03 9.37
N ASN A 40 -25.30 -11.74 9.27
CA ASN A 40 -26.34 -10.73 9.46
C ASN A 40 -26.32 -9.63 8.40
N ASN A 41 -27.38 -9.65 7.59
CA ASN A 41 -27.96 -8.58 6.79
C ASN A 41 -27.12 -8.07 5.61
N SER A 42 -27.52 -8.46 4.39
CA SER A 42 -27.18 -7.70 3.19
C SER A 42 -28.28 -7.84 2.15
N THR A 43 -29.17 -6.85 2.10
CA THR A 43 -29.91 -6.48 0.90
C THR A 43 -28.88 -6.15 -0.18
N ALA A 44 -28.71 -7.06 -1.14
CA ALA A 44 -27.72 -6.93 -2.20
C ALA A 44 -28.14 -5.84 -3.19
N THR A 45 -27.59 -4.64 -3.05
CA THR A 45 -27.60 -3.66 -4.14
C THR A 45 -26.63 -4.18 -5.20
N LEU A 46 -27.13 -4.46 -6.40
CA LEU A 46 -26.34 -4.86 -7.56
C LEU A 46 -25.28 -3.79 -7.82
N ARG A 47 -24.02 -4.08 -7.50
CA ARG A 47 -22.91 -3.15 -7.72
C ARG A 47 -22.60 -3.09 -9.21
N THR A 48 -22.55 -1.86 -9.72
CA THR A 48 -21.92 -1.44 -10.97
C THR A 48 -20.61 -2.19 -11.20
N THR A 49 -20.38 -2.55 -12.45
CA THR A 49 -19.20 -3.25 -12.98
C THR A 49 -17.92 -2.90 -12.21
N PRO A 50 -17.13 -3.90 -11.76
CA PRO A 50 -15.86 -3.65 -11.10
C PRO A 50 -14.98 -2.75 -11.99
N PRO A 51 -14.34 -1.70 -11.46
CA PRO A 51 -13.41 -0.92 -12.24
C PRO A 51 -12.30 -1.84 -12.74
N LEU A 52 -12.00 -1.73 -14.04
CA LEU A 52 -10.97 -2.53 -14.69
C LEU A 52 -9.66 -2.36 -13.93
N ALA A 53 -9.15 -3.46 -13.38
CA ALA A 53 -7.89 -3.48 -12.66
C ALA A 53 -6.77 -2.91 -13.55
N SER A 54 -5.89 -2.10 -12.96
CA SER A 54 -4.75 -1.56 -13.70
C SER A 54 -3.87 -2.72 -14.22
N PRO A 55 -3.43 -2.67 -15.50
CA PRO A 55 -2.64 -3.74 -16.07
C PRO A 55 -1.31 -3.86 -15.30
N SER A 56 -0.99 -5.09 -14.88
CA SER A 56 0.24 -5.42 -14.14
C SER A 56 1.54 -5.19 -14.92
N SER A 57 1.45 -4.79 -16.20
CA SER A 57 2.58 -4.56 -17.10
C SER A 57 3.38 -3.30 -16.75
N THR A 58 2.83 -2.38 -15.95
CA THR A 58 3.50 -1.12 -15.57
C THR A 58 4.81 -1.32 -14.81
N ARG A 59 4.97 -2.46 -14.12
CA ARG A 59 6.19 -2.81 -13.39
C ARG A 59 7.39 -3.14 -14.30
N PHE A 60 7.16 -3.49 -15.57
CA PHE A 60 8.22 -3.95 -16.50
C PHE A 60 8.46 -3.00 -17.68
N ASP A 61 7.84 -1.82 -17.65
CA ASP A 61 7.82 -0.88 -18.78
C ASP A 61 9.18 -0.19 -19.01
N LYS A 62 10.17 -0.33 -18.09
CA LYS A 62 11.52 0.30 -18.18
C LYS A 62 11.54 1.84 -18.28
N TYR A 63 10.38 2.50 -18.25
CA TYR A 63 10.27 3.96 -18.20
C TYR A 63 9.90 4.41 -16.78
N ASP A 64 10.42 5.56 -16.38
CA ASP A 64 10.10 6.19 -15.11
C ASP A 64 8.65 6.67 -15.08
N HIS A 65 7.91 6.25 -14.06
CA HIS A 65 6.54 6.71 -13.80
C HIS A 65 6.62 7.97 -12.94
N TRP A 66 6.38 9.13 -13.54
CA TRP A 66 6.45 10.41 -12.81
C TRP A 66 5.07 10.81 -12.26
N PRO A 67 4.95 11.11 -10.96
CA PRO A 67 3.70 11.59 -10.38
C PRO A 67 3.45 13.06 -10.75
N ILE A 68 2.25 13.36 -11.20
CA ILE A 68 1.77 14.72 -11.49
C ILE A 68 0.52 15.03 -10.68
N THR A 69 0.31 16.31 -10.38
CA THR A 69 -0.88 16.78 -9.65
C THR A 69 -2.08 16.93 -10.58
N THR A 70 -3.23 16.39 -10.19
CA THR A 70 -4.49 16.48 -10.93
C THR A 70 -5.64 16.95 -10.06
N SER A 71 -6.79 17.18 -10.69
CA SER A 71 -8.07 17.35 -9.97
C SER A 71 -8.35 16.16 -9.05
N LYS A 72 -9.01 16.42 -7.92
CA LYS A 72 -9.42 15.39 -6.96
C LYS A 72 -10.30 14.35 -7.66
N GLY A 73 -9.98 13.07 -7.50
CA GLY A 73 -10.74 11.96 -8.07
C GLY A 73 -10.53 10.66 -7.33
N PRO A 74 -11.31 9.61 -7.64
CA PRO A 74 -11.17 8.30 -7.02
C PRO A 74 -9.80 7.69 -7.33
N CYS A 75 -9.20 7.12 -6.29
CA CYS A 75 -7.94 6.38 -6.36
C CYS A 75 -8.15 5.06 -7.11
N ARG A 76 -7.24 4.70 -8.02
CA ARG A 76 -7.30 3.44 -8.79
C ARG A 76 -6.25 2.42 -8.36
N ASN A 77 -5.53 2.70 -7.29
CA ASN A 77 -4.60 1.76 -6.69
C ASN A 77 -5.36 0.69 -5.88
N ASN A 78 -5.01 -0.58 -6.03
CA ASN A 78 -5.72 -1.71 -5.44
C ASN A 78 -5.78 -1.69 -3.90
N THR A 79 -4.93 -0.90 -3.25
CA THR A 79 -4.87 -0.76 -1.79
C THR A 79 -5.45 0.57 -1.28
N CYS A 80 -6.16 1.31 -2.13
CA CYS A 80 -6.57 2.68 -1.87
C CYS A 80 -8.07 2.85 -2.13
N ASP A 81 -8.85 2.96 -1.05
CA ASP A 81 -10.31 3.19 -1.11
C ASP A 81 -10.66 4.70 -1.01
N GLY A 82 -9.71 5.57 -1.35
CA GLY A 82 -9.79 7.01 -1.12
C GLY A 82 -9.90 7.88 -2.38
N TYR A 83 -9.67 9.17 -2.18
CA TYR A 83 -9.50 10.14 -3.26
C TYR A 83 -8.02 10.52 -3.36
N THR A 84 -7.55 10.74 -4.58
CA THR A 84 -6.21 11.21 -4.86
C THR A 84 -6.23 12.48 -5.70
N ARG A 85 -5.17 13.25 -5.59
CA ARG A 85 -4.84 14.39 -6.46
C ARG A 85 -3.56 14.12 -7.24
N VAL A 86 -3.09 12.88 -7.27
CA VAL A 86 -1.86 12.46 -7.93
C VAL A 86 -2.22 11.44 -9.00
N SER A 87 -1.70 11.63 -10.21
CA SER A 87 -1.75 10.63 -11.27
C SER A 87 -0.36 10.37 -11.82
N CYS A 88 -0.17 9.20 -12.43
CA CYS A 88 1.01 8.96 -13.24
C CYS A 88 0.87 9.73 -14.56
N SER A 89 1.89 10.49 -14.96
CA SER A 89 1.90 11.20 -16.25
C SER A 89 1.84 10.27 -17.45
N LYS A 90 2.42 9.07 -17.33
CA LYS A 90 2.50 8.09 -18.40
C LYS A 90 1.26 7.21 -18.50
N CYS A 91 0.81 6.67 -17.37
CA CYS A 91 -0.31 5.73 -17.38
C CYS A 91 -1.67 6.42 -17.33
N GLU A 92 -1.71 7.71 -17.00
CA GLU A 92 -2.95 8.46 -16.74
C GLU A 92 -3.84 7.81 -15.67
N ILE A 93 -3.22 6.99 -14.81
CA ILE A 93 -3.88 6.33 -13.69
C ILE A 93 -3.72 7.21 -12.46
N ARG A 94 -4.84 7.43 -11.77
CA ARG A 94 -4.91 8.09 -10.47
C ARG A 94 -4.36 7.16 -9.38
N LEU A 95 -3.25 7.56 -8.75
CA LEU A 95 -2.46 6.78 -7.80
C LEU A 95 -2.93 6.92 -6.36
#